data_AF-A0A923R3V5-F1
#
_entry.id   AF-A0A923R3V5-F1
#
_cell.length_a   1.000
_cell.length_b   1.000
_cell.length_c   1.000
_cell.angle_alpha   90.00
_cell.angle_beta   90.00
_cell.angle_gamma   90.00
#
_symmetry.space_group_name_H-M   'P 1'
#
loop_
_entity.id
_entity.type
_entity.pdbx_description
1 polymer ?
#
loop_
_entity_poly.entity_id
_entity_poly.type
_entity_poly.pdbx_seq_one_letter_code
_entity_poly.pdbx_strand_id
1 'polypeptide(L)'
;MYNQENAAMAELHQVLKTQSEFVKVHAAEYLIWLGEINKAKAAFLQEEKLHHNVPKYRVVTWRVLAQTETDPTMKKKWTDQVFKAFSDENGLDRIHAAETLGKLKLSPMNNFPDATKKILITEKENLYVYTLWASSHASAAAYEKNKAKFLDLLFNSEKEDLRRISAFILRREEKLSLQEWESLAAKALAEPTTSPLKRTMLNTTFATLPKGVEKKEEMAKIKAAMVKDAGLLAAGARIELALVLADKGDKTDLPLLQGMLENAESKGLYEPNTPLGADVRATAAYAILKIIKRK
;
A
#
# COMPACT_ATOMS: atom_id res chain seq x y z
N MET A 1 -10.79 -7.17 24.46
CA MET A 1 -10.92 -7.45 23.02
C MET A 1 -12.13 -6.76 22.40
N TYR A 2 -13.36 -6.99 22.85
CA TYR A 2 -14.57 -6.32 22.29
C TYR A 2 -14.48 -4.78 22.29
N ASN A 3 -14.02 -4.17 23.39
CA ASN A 3 -13.83 -2.71 23.45
C ASN A 3 -12.77 -2.19 22.46
N GLN A 4 -11.74 -2.99 22.17
CA GLN A 4 -10.65 -2.61 21.27
C GLN A 4 -11.08 -2.67 19.80
N GLU A 5 -11.87 -3.69 19.43
CA GLU A 5 -12.48 -3.81 18.11
C GLU A 5 -13.42 -2.62 17.82
N ASN A 6 -14.28 -2.27 18.79
CA ASN A 6 -15.19 -1.14 18.65
C ASN A 6 -14.44 0.19 18.50
N ALA A 7 -13.40 0.42 19.31
CA ALA A 7 -12.58 1.64 19.22
C ALA A 7 -11.89 1.77 17.86
N ALA A 8 -11.27 0.67 17.37
CA ALA A 8 -10.61 0.67 16.07
C ALA A 8 -11.62 0.91 14.92
N MET A 9 -12.79 0.28 14.96
CA MET A 9 -13.82 0.50 13.94
C MET A 9 -14.37 1.94 13.99
N ALA A 10 -14.55 2.50 15.18
CA ALA A 10 -14.97 3.89 15.36
C ALA A 10 -13.95 4.87 14.77
N GLU A 11 -12.65 4.63 14.97
CA GLU A 11 -11.58 5.45 14.40
C GLU A 11 -11.63 5.44 12.86
N LEU A 12 -11.75 4.27 12.22
CA LEU A 12 -11.86 4.20 10.76
C LEU A 12 -13.05 5.00 10.21
N HIS A 13 -14.21 4.90 10.85
CA HIS A 13 -15.38 5.70 10.46
C HIS A 13 -15.16 7.20 10.69
N GLN A 14 -14.50 7.58 11.79
CA GLN A 14 -14.22 8.97 12.10
C GLN A 14 -13.23 9.58 11.09
N VAL A 15 -12.18 8.85 10.72
CA VAL A 15 -11.22 9.27 9.70
C VAL A 15 -11.91 9.39 8.34
N LEU A 16 -12.72 8.40 7.95
CA LEU A 16 -13.52 8.48 6.72
C LEU A 16 -14.46 9.70 6.71
N LYS A 17 -14.99 10.12 7.86
CA LYS A 17 -15.91 11.25 7.96
C LYS A 17 -15.19 12.61 7.91
N THR A 18 -14.06 12.73 8.61
CA THR A 18 -13.45 14.03 8.92
C THR A 18 -12.23 14.40 8.10
N GLN A 19 -11.51 13.40 7.57
CA GLN A 19 -10.31 13.67 6.77
C GLN A 19 -10.68 13.93 5.31
N SER A 20 -9.70 14.44 4.57
CA SER A 20 -9.75 14.73 3.14
C SER A 20 -8.68 13.97 2.38
N GLU A 21 -8.80 13.98 1.05
CA GLU A 21 -7.77 13.51 0.13
C GLU A 21 -7.26 12.08 0.43
N PHE A 22 -5.94 11.88 0.45
CA PHE A 22 -5.30 10.58 0.54
C PHE A 22 -5.59 9.85 1.87
N VAL A 23 -5.69 10.57 2.98
CA VAL A 23 -6.00 9.97 4.29
C VAL A 23 -7.42 9.39 4.30
N LYS A 24 -8.37 10.10 3.68
CA LYS A 24 -9.74 9.59 3.50
C LYS A 24 -9.78 8.36 2.59
N VAL A 25 -8.95 8.34 1.54
CA VAL A 25 -8.80 7.18 0.64
C VAL A 25 -8.29 5.96 1.38
N HIS A 26 -7.26 6.10 2.22
CA HIS A 26 -6.73 4.98 3.01
C HIS A 26 -7.81 4.41 3.95
N ALA A 27 -8.54 5.26 4.68
CA ALA A 27 -9.64 4.81 5.54
C ALA A 27 -10.73 4.07 4.75
N ALA A 28 -11.10 4.56 3.56
CA ALA A 28 -12.06 3.87 2.70
C ALA A 28 -11.54 2.52 2.21
N GLU A 29 -10.28 2.42 1.77
CA GLU A 29 -9.67 1.16 1.35
C GLU A 29 -9.63 0.14 2.49
N TYR A 30 -9.27 0.58 3.71
CA TYR A 30 -9.29 -0.28 4.89
C TYR A 30 -10.70 -0.80 5.20
N LEU A 31 -11.71 0.06 5.12
CA LEU A 31 -13.11 -0.34 5.32
C LEU A 31 -13.57 -1.34 4.24
N ILE A 32 -13.22 -1.12 2.97
CA ILE A 32 -13.51 -2.06 1.87
C ILE A 32 -12.87 -3.43 2.16
N TRP A 33 -11.60 -3.47 2.57
CA TRP A 33 -10.89 -4.72 2.88
C TRP A 33 -11.42 -5.43 4.13
N LEU A 34 -12.14 -4.71 5.00
CA LEU A 34 -12.86 -5.25 6.16
C LEU A 34 -14.31 -5.65 5.84
N GLY A 35 -14.79 -5.42 4.61
CA GLY A 35 -16.15 -5.75 4.16
C GLY A 35 -17.18 -4.61 4.28
N GLU A 36 -16.80 -3.42 4.76
CA GLU A 36 -17.67 -2.25 4.96
C GLU A 36 -17.83 -1.41 3.68
N ILE A 37 -18.19 -2.07 2.57
CA ILE A 37 -18.17 -1.50 1.21
C ILE A 37 -19.12 -0.30 1.06
N ASN A 38 -20.34 -0.40 1.61
CA ASN A 38 -21.40 0.59 1.37
C ASN A 38 -21.06 1.97 1.95
N LYS A 39 -20.39 2.04 3.10
CA LYS A 39 -19.98 3.31 3.71
C LYS A 39 -18.91 4.01 2.88
N ALA A 40 -17.91 3.26 2.43
CA ALA A 40 -16.87 3.77 1.54
C ALA A 40 -17.48 4.28 0.23
N LYS A 41 -18.38 3.51 -0.38
CA LYS A 41 -19.09 3.90 -1.61
C LYS A 41 -19.86 5.21 -1.45
N ALA A 42 -20.67 5.32 -0.40
CA ALA A 42 -21.48 6.52 -0.15
C ALA A 42 -20.60 7.77 0.02
N ALA A 43 -19.52 7.66 0.81
CA ALA A 43 -18.56 8.75 1.00
C ALA A 43 -17.90 9.16 -0.32
N PHE A 44 -17.43 8.20 -1.11
CA PHE A 44 -16.67 8.51 -2.32
C PHE A 44 -17.52 8.93 -3.53
N LEU A 45 -18.82 8.61 -3.54
CA LEU A 45 -19.77 9.23 -4.48
C LEU A 45 -19.97 10.72 -4.17
N GLN A 46 -19.86 11.13 -2.91
CA GLN A 46 -19.85 12.55 -2.53
C GLN A 46 -18.53 13.22 -2.91
N GLU A 47 -17.39 12.57 -2.63
CA GLU A 47 -16.07 13.08 -3.02
C GLU A 47 -15.95 13.28 -4.53
N GLU A 48 -16.46 12.33 -5.33
CA GLU A 48 -16.45 12.47 -6.78
C GLU A 48 -17.21 13.71 -7.25
N LYS A 49 -18.42 13.95 -6.73
CA LYS A 49 -19.21 15.13 -7.08
C LYS A 49 -18.46 16.43 -6.77
N LEU A 50 -17.84 16.51 -5.60
CA LEU A 50 -17.16 17.72 -5.10
C LEU A 50 -15.78 17.93 -5.75
N HIS A 51 -15.07 16.85 -6.08
CA HIS A 51 -13.65 16.89 -6.43
C HIS A 51 -13.30 16.23 -7.76
N HIS A 52 -14.27 15.99 -8.65
CA HIS A 52 -14.05 15.38 -9.98
C HIS A 52 -12.99 16.11 -10.84
N ASN A 53 -12.73 17.40 -10.59
CA ASN A 53 -11.74 18.19 -11.32
C ASN A 53 -10.40 18.36 -10.60
N VAL A 54 -10.23 17.82 -9.39
CA VAL A 54 -8.97 17.92 -8.64
C VAL A 54 -8.00 16.86 -9.17
N PRO A 55 -6.90 17.25 -9.83
CA PRO A 55 -5.93 16.29 -10.35
C PRO A 55 -5.35 15.44 -9.23
N LYS A 56 -4.94 14.21 -9.57
CA LYS A 56 -4.46 13.15 -8.67
C LYS A 56 -5.55 12.61 -7.75
N TYR A 57 -6.29 13.48 -7.06
CA TYR A 57 -7.33 13.08 -6.12
C TYR A 57 -8.53 12.42 -6.82
N ARG A 58 -8.94 12.93 -7.99
CA ARG A 58 -10.01 12.30 -8.79
C ARG A 58 -9.69 10.85 -9.18
N VAL A 59 -8.43 10.56 -9.50
CA VAL A 59 -7.99 9.21 -9.90
C VAL A 59 -8.11 8.22 -8.75
N VAL A 60 -7.63 8.59 -7.58
CA VAL A 60 -7.74 7.72 -6.38
C VAL A 60 -9.18 7.62 -5.89
N THR A 61 -10.01 8.63 -6.16
CA THR A 61 -11.47 8.57 -5.93
C THR A 61 -12.13 7.52 -6.84
N TRP A 62 -11.82 7.53 -8.15
CA TRP A 62 -12.28 6.50 -9.08
C TRP A 62 -11.78 5.11 -8.71
N ARG A 63 -10.57 4.98 -8.15
CA ARG A 63 -10.05 3.72 -7.60
C ARG A 63 -10.93 3.16 -6.48
N VAL A 64 -11.30 4.01 -5.52
CA VAL A 64 -12.18 3.59 -4.42
C VAL A 64 -13.53 3.17 -4.98
N LEU A 65 -14.13 3.99 -5.85
CA LEU A 65 -15.42 3.68 -6.47
C LEU A 65 -15.38 2.35 -7.25
N ALA A 66 -14.36 2.13 -8.08
CA ALA A 66 -14.17 0.88 -8.83
C ALA A 66 -14.04 -0.36 -7.94
N GLN A 67 -13.45 -0.23 -6.75
CA GLN A 67 -13.37 -1.33 -5.76
C GLN A 67 -14.71 -1.59 -5.06
N THR A 68 -15.54 -0.56 -4.91
CA THR A 68 -16.86 -0.69 -4.26
C THR A 68 -17.98 -1.13 -5.19
N GLU A 69 -17.78 -1.10 -6.51
CA GLU A 69 -18.84 -1.42 -7.45
C GLU A 69 -19.05 -2.92 -7.68
N THR A 70 -20.31 -3.33 -7.58
CA THR A 70 -20.78 -4.67 -7.92
C THR A 70 -21.36 -4.76 -9.32
N ASP A 71 -21.87 -3.65 -9.87
CA ASP A 71 -22.31 -3.55 -11.26
C ASP A 71 -21.08 -3.43 -12.19
N PRO A 72 -20.87 -4.40 -13.11
CA PRO A 72 -19.76 -4.35 -14.06
C PRO A 72 -19.74 -3.10 -14.93
N THR A 73 -20.90 -2.54 -15.28
CA THR A 73 -21.01 -1.33 -16.11
C THR A 73 -20.49 -0.11 -15.37
N MET A 74 -20.92 0.06 -14.12
CA MET A 74 -20.45 1.15 -13.26
C MET A 74 -18.98 1.00 -12.89
N LYS A 75 -18.53 -0.23 -12.61
CA LYS A 75 -17.11 -0.50 -12.42
C LYS A 75 -16.29 -0.10 -13.65
N LYS A 76 -16.76 -0.47 -14.84
CA LYS A 76 -16.12 -0.12 -16.11
C LYS A 76 -16.03 1.39 -16.30
N LYS A 77 -17.10 2.14 -16.00
CA LYS A 77 -17.09 3.62 -16.04
C LYS A 77 -15.91 4.20 -15.26
N TRP A 78 -15.70 3.77 -14.02
CA TRP A 78 -14.61 4.28 -13.19
C TRP A 78 -13.23 3.85 -13.71
N THR A 79 -13.09 2.59 -14.14
CA THR A 79 -11.80 2.10 -14.68
C THR A 79 -11.45 2.77 -16.01
N ASP A 80 -12.43 3.06 -16.87
CA ASP A 80 -12.22 3.78 -18.14
C ASP A 80 -11.68 5.20 -17.90
N GLN A 81 -12.13 5.87 -16.83
CA GLN A 81 -11.60 7.20 -16.46
C GLN A 81 -10.14 7.12 -16.02
N VAL A 82 -9.75 6.10 -15.24
CA VAL A 82 -8.35 5.85 -14.87
C VAL A 82 -7.50 5.59 -16.11
N PHE A 83 -7.99 4.74 -17.02
CA PHE A 83 -7.31 4.44 -18.28
C PHE A 83 -7.10 5.69 -19.14
N LYS A 84 -8.11 6.55 -19.25
CA LYS A 84 -8.00 7.83 -19.95
C LYS A 84 -6.94 8.74 -19.32
N ALA A 85 -6.93 8.85 -17.99
CA ALA A 85 -5.95 9.64 -17.27
C ALA A 85 -4.51 9.10 -17.41
N PHE A 86 -4.34 7.78 -17.55
CA PHE A 86 -3.04 7.17 -17.86
C PHE A 86 -2.56 7.50 -19.29
N SER A 87 -3.49 7.56 -20.25
CA SER A 87 -3.16 7.79 -21.66
C SER A 87 -2.83 9.25 -22.00
N ASP A 88 -3.19 10.20 -21.12
CA ASP A 88 -2.87 11.62 -21.29
C ASP A 88 -1.38 11.88 -20.99
N GLU A 89 -0.57 12.07 -22.04
CA GLU A 89 0.88 12.16 -21.88
C GLU A 89 1.36 13.34 -21.03
N ASN A 90 0.60 14.44 -21.06
CA ASN A 90 0.92 15.68 -20.36
C ASN A 90 0.04 15.88 -19.11
N GLY A 91 -0.82 14.90 -18.81
CA GLY A 91 -1.78 14.96 -17.73
C GLY A 91 -1.11 14.87 -16.35
N LEU A 92 -1.55 15.72 -15.42
CA LEU A 92 -1.09 15.72 -14.02
C LEU A 92 -1.45 14.43 -13.24
N ASP A 93 -2.34 13.62 -13.81
CA ASP A 93 -2.87 12.38 -13.23
C ASP A 93 -2.03 11.15 -13.55
N ARG A 94 -1.18 11.21 -14.57
CA ARG A 94 -0.63 10.04 -15.26
C ARG A 94 0.05 9.04 -14.31
N ILE A 95 0.83 9.55 -13.35
CA ILE A 95 1.52 8.73 -12.33
C ILE A 95 0.51 8.03 -11.40
N HIS A 96 -0.50 8.75 -10.93
CA HIS A 96 -1.53 8.20 -10.02
C HIS A 96 -2.44 7.21 -10.76
N ALA A 97 -2.65 7.42 -12.05
CA ALA A 97 -3.35 6.49 -12.91
C ALA A 97 -2.57 5.19 -13.08
N ALA A 98 -1.25 5.26 -13.34
CA ALA A 98 -0.39 4.09 -13.41
C ALA A 98 -0.40 3.29 -12.09
N GLU A 99 -0.25 3.96 -10.94
CA GLU A 99 -0.33 3.31 -9.63
C GLU A 99 -1.71 2.66 -9.41
N THR A 100 -2.78 3.37 -9.77
CA THR A 100 -4.15 2.90 -9.61
C THR A 100 -4.44 1.67 -10.46
N LEU A 101 -3.95 1.63 -11.71
CA LEU A 101 -4.04 0.46 -12.58
C LEU A 101 -3.32 -0.75 -11.96
N GLY A 102 -2.12 -0.56 -11.40
CA GLY A 102 -1.43 -1.60 -10.63
C GLY A 102 -2.25 -2.11 -9.44
N LYS A 103 -2.76 -1.20 -8.59
CA LYS A 103 -3.60 -1.55 -7.44
C LYS A 103 -4.90 -2.29 -7.82
N LEU A 104 -5.51 -1.92 -8.94
CA LEU A 104 -6.71 -2.56 -9.48
C LEU A 104 -6.42 -3.84 -10.28
N LYS A 105 -5.13 -4.20 -10.47
CA LYS A 105 -4.67 -5.33 -11.27
C LYS A 105 -5.12 -5.26 -12.73
N LEU A 106 -5.11 -4.05 -13.30
CA LEU A 106 -5.49 -3.77 -14.68
C LEU A 106 -4.26 -3.37 -15.48
N SER A 107 -4.06 -4.00 -16.64
CA SER A 107 -2.92 -3.70 -17.50
C SER A 107 -3.29 -2.70 -18.61
N PRO A 108 -2.53 -1.60 -18.77
CA PRO A 108 -2.71 -0.68 -19.89
C PRO A 108 -2.18 -1.23 -21.22
N MET A 109 -1.48 -2.37 -21.22
CA MET A 109 -0.89 -2.95 -22.44
C MET A 109 -1.94 -3.31 -23.50
N ASN A 110 -3.18 -3.63 -23.12
CA ASN A 110 -4.23 -4.00 -24.06
C ASN A 110 -4.93 -2.77 -24.67
N ASN A 111 -5.05 -1.69 -23.90
CA ASN A 111 -5.81 -0.50 -24.28
C ASN A 111 -4.91 0.59 -24.87
N PHE A 112 -3.67 0.71 -24.38
CA PHE A 112 -2.71 1.76 -24.76
C PHE A 112 -1.29 1.18 -24.88
N PRO A 113 -1.05 0.19 -25.77
CA PRO A 113 0.25 -0.48 -25.88
C PRO A 113 1.41 0.48 -26.17
N ASP A 114 1.21 1.46 -27.05
CA ASP A 114 2.30 2.36 -27.47
C ASP A 114 2.68 3.36 -26.38
N ALA A 115 1.69 3.99 -25.73
CA ALA A 115 1.92 4.86 -24.58
C ALA A 115 2.60 4.11 -23.43
N THR A 116 2.20 2.85 -23.19
CA THR A 116 2.79 2.01 -22.16
C THR A 116 4.25 1.67 -22.49
N LYS A 117 4.53 1.20 -23.72
CA LYS A 117 5.90 0.88 -24.16
C LYS A 117 6.81 2.09 -24.12
N LYS A 118 6.32 3.27 -24.55
CA LYS A 118 7.06 4.52 -24.50
C LYS A 118 7.56 4.80 -23.09
N ILE A 119 6.66 4.77 -22.09
CA ILE A 119 7.02 4.94 -20.67
C ILE A 119 8.09 3.92 -20.26
N LEU A 120 7.89 2.63 -20.57
CA LEU A 120 8.80 1.56 -20.16
C LEU A 120 10.21 1.67 -20.78
N ILE A 121 10.36 2.45 -21.86
CA ILE A 121 11.63 2.71 -22.53
C ILE A 121 12.26 4.01 -22.02
N THR A 122 11.49 5.11 -22.04
CA THR A 122 12.01 6.47 -21.89
C THR A 122 12.03 6.97 -20.45
N GLU A 123 11.07 6.55 -19.62
CA GLU A 123 10.97 7.03 -18.24
C GLU A 123 11.96 6.31 -17.31
N LYS A 124 12.43 7.03 -16.28
CA LYS A 124 13.37 6.52 -15.25
C LYS A 124 12.98 6.94 -13.83
N GLU A 125 11.74 7.39 -13.64
CA GLU A 125 11.18 7.86 -12.37
C GLU A 125 9.98 7.01 -11.91
N ASN A 126 9.23 7.46 -10.91
CA ASN A 126 8.10 6.73 -10.33
C ASN A 126 7.07 6.27 -11.36
N LEU A 127 6.83 7.06 -12.42
CA LEU A 127 5.94 6.68 -13.53
C LEU A 127 6.35 5.35 -14.18
N TYR A 128 7.66 5.13 -14.35
CA TYR A 128 8.19 3.90 -14.92
C TYR A 128 7.83 2.69 -14.04
N VAL A 129 8.09 2.78 -12.73
CA VAL A 129 7.89 1.65 -11.81
C VAL A 129 6.41 1.31 -11.65
N TYR A 130 5.53 2.32 -11.57
CA TYR A 130 4.09 2.07 -11.52
C TYR A 130 3.53 1.53 -12.84
N THR A 131 4.03 2.00 -13.98
CA THR A 131 3.63 1.46 -15.29
C THR A 131 4.11 0.01 -15.46
N LEU A 132 5.30 -0.30 -14.95
CA LEU A 132 5.82 -1.66 -14.90
C LEU A 132 4.93 -2.55 -14.02
N TRP A 133 4.45 -2.05 -12.88
CA TRP A 133 3.51 -2.77 -12.03
C TRP A 133 2.19 -3.05 -12.76
N ALA A 134 1.54 -2.03 -13.29
CA ALA A 134 0.30 -2.20 -14.05
C ALA A 134 0.46 -3.20 -15.21
N SER A 135 1.58 -3.11 -15.93
CA SER A 135 1.90 -4.01 -17.06
C SER A 135 2.11 -5.47 -16.63
N SER A 136 2.51 -5.72 -15.37
CA SER A 136 2.67 -7.08 -14.82
C SER A 136 1.36 -7.87 -14.83
N HIS A 137 0.21 -7.20 -14.88
CA HIS A 137 -1.11 -7.84 -14.92
C HIS A 137 -1.56 -8.23 -16.33
N ALA A 138 -0.72 -8.05 -17.37
CA ALA A 138 -1.05 -8.51 -18.72
C ALA A 138 -1.06 -10.04 -18.84
N SER A 139 -0.17 -10.73 -18.13
CA SER A 139 -0.07 -12.20 -18.11
C SER A 139 0.84 -12.67 -16.97
N ALA A 140 0.80 -13.97 -16.64
CA ALA A 140 1.73 -14.56 -15.68
C ALA A 140 3.21 -14.41 -16.10
N ALA A 141 3.50 -14.55 -17.39
CA ALA A 141 4.86 -14.34 -17.92
C ALA A 141 5.33 -12.89 -17.79
N ALA A 142 4.43 -11.92 -18.01
CA ALA A 142 4.72 -10.50 -17.79
C ALA A 142 5.03 -10.23 -16.31
N TYR A 143 4.26 -10.84 -15.41
CA TYR A 143 4.51 -10.75 -13.97
C TYR A 143 5.90 -11.27 -13.59
N GLU A 144 6.28 -12.49 -13.99
CA GLU A 144 7.58 -13.07 -13.62
C GLU A 144 8.75 -12.22 -14.14
N LYS A 145 8.66 -11.75 -15.40
CA LYS A 145 9.66 -10.83 -15.97
C LYS A 145 9.79 -9.55 -15.16
N ASN A 146 8.67 -8.92 -14.81
CA ASN A 146 8.66 -7.63 -14.11
C ASN A 146 9.02 -7.78 -12.63
N LYS A 147 8.71 -8.92 -11.99
CA LYS A 147 9.13 -9.24 -10.62
C LYS A 147 10.64 -9.22 -10.47
N ALA A 148 11.36 -9.86 -11.40
CA ALA A 148 12.82 -9.79 -11.43
C ALA A 148 13.33 -8.34 -11.51
N LYS A 149 12.62 -7.47 -12.26
CA LYS A 149 12.97 -6.06 -12.36
C LYS A 149 12.67 -5.26 -11.08
N PHE A 150 11.60 -5.57 -10.35
CA PHE A 150 11.35 -4.95 -9.04
C PHE A 150 12.41 -5.35 -8.01
N LEU A 151 12.86 -6.60 -8.01
CA LEU A 151 13.96 -7.04 -7.15
C LEU A 151 15.27 -6.32 -7.51
N ASP A 152 15.59 -6.21 -8.79
CA ASP A 152 16.74 -5.44 -9.27
C ASP A 152 16.66 -3.97 -8.84
N LEU A 153 15.53 -3.31 -9.04
CA LEU A 153 15.32 -1.93 -8.60
C LEU A 153 15.48 -1.79 -7.08
N LEU A 154 14.89 -2.69 -6.29
CA LEU A 154 15.00 -2.70 -4.84
C LEU A 154 16.45 -2.85 -4.36
N PHE A 155 17.25 -3.67 -5.03
CA PHE A 155 18.60 -3.98 -4.60
C PHE A 155 19.65 -2.99 -5.14
N ASN A 156 19.47 -2.49 -6.36
CA ASN A 156 20.55 -1.87 -7.12
C ASN A 156 20.25 -0.44 -7.59
N SER A 157 19.02 0.06 -7.44
CA SER A 157 18.74 1.45 -7.86
C SER A 157 19.47 2.45 -6.96
N GLU A 158 20.04 3.49 -7.54
CA GLU A 158 20.59 4.63 -6.78
C GLU A 158 19.49 5.52 -6.20
N LYS A 159 18.24 5.38 -6.69
CA LYS A 159 17.10 6.20 -6.28
C LYS A 159 16.31 5.51 -5.19
N GLU A 160 16.34 6.09 -3.99
CA GLU A 160 15.63 5.57 -2.82
C GLU A 160 14.13 5.37 -3.07
N ASP A 161 13.46 6.32 -3.75
CA ASP A 161 12.03 6.23 -4.04
C ASP A 161 11.70 5.02 -4.92
N LEU A 162 12.52 4.70 -5.92
CA LEU A 162 12.31 3.51 -6.76
C LEU A 162 12.50 2.22 -5.97
N ARG A 163 13.45 2.20 -5.03
CA ARG A 163 13.64 1.07 -4.10
C ARG A 163 12.40 0.90 -3.23
N ARG A 164 11.89 1.98 -2.60
CA ARG A 164 10.69 1.96 -1.76
C ARG A 164 9.44 1.52 -2.52
N ILE A 165 9.21 2.06 -3.72
CA ILE A 165 8.06 1.69 -4.56
C ILE A 165 8.15 0.23 -4.98
N SER A 166 9.34 -0.26 -5.35
CA SER A 166 9.54 -1.67 -5.72
C SER A 166 9.29 -2.62 -4.56
N ALA A 167 9.77 -2.28 -3.36
CA ALA A 167 9.46 -3.01 -2.12
C ALA A 167 7.95 -3.05 -1.84
N PHE A 168 7.27 -1.90 -1.95
CA PHE A 168 5.82 -1.82 -1.80
C PHE A 168 5.08 -2.73 -2.79
N ILE A 169 5.47 -2.73 -4.07
CA ILE A 169 4.85 -3.58 -5.10
C ILE A 169 5.06 -5.06 -4.79
N LEU A 170 6.31 -5.47 -4.48
CA LEU A 170 6.63 -6.86 -4.12
C LEU A 170 5.80 -7.34 -2.93
N ARG A 171 5.64 -6.48 -1.91
CA ARG A 171 4.77 -6.75 -0.77
C ARG A 171 3.31 -6.95 -1.17
N ARG A 172 2.77 -6.13 -2.07
CA ARG A 172 1.35 -6.22 -2.49
C ARG A 172 1.05 -7.44 -3.35
N GLU A 173 2.05 -7.93 -4.07
CA GLU A 173 1.88 -9.08 -4.97
C GLU A 173 2.07 -10.43 -4.27
N GLU A 174 2.87 -10.49 -3.18
CA GLU A 174 3.08 -11.69 -2.33
C GLU A 174 3.47 -12.97 -3.10
N LYS A 175 4.20 -12.85 -4.22
CA LYS A 175 4.58 -14.00 -5.08
C LYS A 175 6.09 -14.13 -5.25
N LEU A 176 6.84 -14.00 -4.16
CA LEU A 176 8.25 -14.39 -4.18
C LEU A 176 8.34 -15.92 -4.14
N SER A 177 9.30 -16.48 -4.86
CA SER A 177 9.81 -17.82 -4.61
C SER A 177 10.62 -17.84 -3.30
N LEU A 178 10.89 -19.04 -2.78
CA LEU A 178 11.73 -19.17 -1.59
C LEU A 178 13.13 -18.57 -1.80
N GLN A 179 13.75 -18.81 -2.96
CA GLN A 179 15.08 -18.29 -3.27
C GLN A 179 15.09 -16.74 -3.34
N GLU A 180 14.10 -16.14 -3.98
CA GLU A 180 13.95 -14.68 -4.03
C GLU A 180 13.73 -14.10 -2.63
N TRP A 181 12.91 -14.77 -1.81
CA TRP A 181 12.67 -14.38 -0.42
C TRP A 181 13.95 -14.47 0.43
N GLU A 182 14.73 -15.56 0.32
CA GLU A 182 15.98 -15.75 1.05
C GLU A 182 17.01 -14.67 0.67
N SER A 183 17.10 -14.32 -0.61
CA SER A 183 17.94 -13.22 -1.10
C SER A 183 17.52 -11.88 -0.50
N LEU A 184 16.21 -11.58 -0.52
CA LEU A 184 15.65 -10.37 0.08
C LEU A 184 15.88 -10.34 1.60
N ALA A 185 15.70 -11.46 2.31
CA ALA A 185 15.92 -11.58 3.73
C ALA A 185 17.38 -11.30 4.13
N ALA A 186 18.33 -11.91 3.43
CA ALA A 186 19.75 -11.70 3.67
C ALA A 186 20.13 -10.22 3.47
N LYS A 187 19.68 -9.60 2.38
CA LYS A 187 19.93 -8.17 2.12
C LYS A 187 19.25 -7.27 3.14
N ALA A 188 17.99 -7.55 3.49
CA ALA A 188 17.26 -6.78 4.49
C ALA A 188 17.95 -6.82 5.86
N LEU A 189 18.51 -7.97 6.27
CA LEU A 189 19.24 -8.12 7.52
C LEU A 189 20.64 -7.46 7.46
N ALA A 190 21.29 -7.44 6.30
CA ALA A 190 22.59 -6.78 6.10
C ALA A 190 22.49 -5.25 5.89
N GLU A 191 21.34 -4.73 5.49
CA GLU A 191 21.15 -3.28 5.25
C GLU A 191 21.53 -2.47 6.50
N PRO A 192 22.29 -1.35 6.38
CA PRO A 192 22.70 -0.56 7.53
C PRO A 192 21.52 -0.03 8.35
N THR A 193 21.65 0.05 9.67
CA THR A 193 20.58 0.59 10.55
C THR A 193 20.29 2.07 10.30
N THR A 194 21.25 2.82 9.78
CA THR A 194 21.12 4.21 9.38
C THR A 194 20.42 4.38 8.03
N SER A 195 20.29 3.29 7.26
CA SER A 195 19.61 3.34 5.96
C SER A 195 18.11 3.51 6.15
N PRO A 196 17.48 4.50 5.51
CA PRO A 196 16.02 4.66 5.55
C PRO A 196 15.27 3.47 4.94
N LEU A 197 15.95 2.62 4.16
CA LEU A 197 15.38 1.43 3.53
C LEU A 197 15.40 0.18 4.41
N LYS A 198 16.17 0.17 5.49
CA LYS A 198 16.28 -0.99 6.39
C LYS A 198 14.92 -1.55 6.76
N ARG A 199 14.04 -0.66 7.24
CA ARG A 199 12.71 -1.05 7.70
C ARG A 199 11.82 -1.48 6.54
N THR A 200 11.84 -0.73 5.43
CA THR A 200 11.05 -1.07 4.24
C THR A 200 11.42 -2.46 3.69
N MET A 201 12.71 -2.81 3.67
CA MET A 201 13.15 -4.14 3.28
C MET A 201 12.70 -5.21 4.28
N LEU A 202 12.89 -5.00 5.58
CA LEU A 202 12.43 -5.95 6.61
C LEU A 202 10.91 -6.17 6.57
N ASN A 203 10.13 -5.10 6.45
CA ASN A 203 8.68 -5.11 6.27
C ASN A 203 8.27 -5.94 5.05
N THR A 204 8.96 -5.74 3.93
CA THR A 204 8.71 -6.47 2.69
C THR A 204 9.02 -7.95 2.87
N THR A 205 10.21 -8.29 3.39
CA THR A 205 10.60 -9.68 3.68
C THR A 205 9.58 -10.37 4.57
N PHE A 206 9.14 -9.72 5.65
CA PHE A 206 8.18 -10.29 6.59
C PHE A 206 6.83 -10.58 5.92
N ALA A 207 6.36 -9.66 5.07
CA ALA A 207 5.09 -9.82 4.36
C ALA A 207 5.15 -10.89 3.25
N THR A 208 6.29 -11.09 2.60
CA THR A 208 6.40 -11.89 1.38
C THR A 208 6.91 -13.32 1.58
N LEU A 209 6.96 -13.84 2.81
CA LEU A 209 7.30 -15.26 3.01
C LEU A 209 6.28 -16.14 2.25
N PRO A 210 6.74 -17.06 1.38
CA PRO A 210 5.84 -17.89 0.60
C PRO A 210 4.92 -18.73 1.50
N LYS A 211 3.66 -18.88 1.09
CA LYS A 211 2.67 -19.65 1.84
C LYS A 211 3.13 -21.12 1.98
N GLY A 212 2.95 -21.68 3.17
CA GLY A 212 3.33 -23.07 3.47
C GLY A 212 4.82 -23.25 3.82
N VAL A 213 5.64 -22.20 3.75
CA VAL A 213 7.03 -22.26 4.19
C VAL A 213 7.13 -21.87 5.68
N GLU A 214 7.85 -22.67 6.46
CA GLU A 214 8.18 -22.35 7.85
C GLU A 214 9.65 -21.90 7.96
N LYS A 215 9.87 -20.67 8.44
CA LYS A 215 11.19 -20.07 8.74
C LYS A 215 11.14 -19.36 10.09
N LYS A 216 10.75 -20.10 11.15
CA LYS A 216 10.36 -19.52 12.44
C LYS A 216 11.45 -18.64 13.05
N GLU A 217 12.69 -19.11 13.04
CA GLU A 217 13.82 -18.37 13.61
C GLU A 217 14.17 -17.12 12.82
N GLU A 218 14.23 -17.22 11.49
CA GLU A 218 14.50 -16.06 10.62
C GLU A 218 13.38 -15.03 10.71
N MET A 219 12.12 -15.48 10.72
CA MET A 219 10.97 -14.59 10.88
C MET A 219 10.95 -13.91 12.25
N ALA A 220 11.36 -14.60 13.31
CA ALA A 220 11.53 -13.98 14.63
C ALA A 220 12.63 -12.92 14.62
N LYS A 221 13.77 -13.19 13.98
CA LYS A 221 14.88 -12.23 13.81
C LYS A 221 14.44 -11.00 12.99
N ILE A 222 13.74 -11.22 11.89
CA ILE A 222 13.19 -10.16 11.03
C ILE A 222 12.17 -9.33 11.81
N LYS A 223 11.22 -9.97 12.50
CA LYS A 223 10.20 -9.28 13.32
C LYS A 223 10.84 -8.43 14.40
N ALA A 224 11.81 -8.98 15.14
CA ALA A 224 12.55 -8.25 16.18
C ALA A 224 13.26 -7.02 15.61
N ALA A 225 13.95 -7.14 14.47
CA ALA A 225 14.58 -6.01 13.81
C ALA A 225 13.56 -4.98 13.28
N MET A 226 12.41 -5.46 12.80
CA MET A 226 11.32 -4.67 12.23
C MET A 226 10.58 -3.83 13.28
N VAL A 227 10.45 -4.31 14.51
CA VAL A 227 9.79 -3.57 15.61
C VAL A 227 10.78 -2.86 16.53
N LYS A 228 12.08 -3.05 16.31
CA LYS A 228 13.12 -2.34 17.06
C LYS A 228 12.91 -0.82 16.93
N ASP A 229 12.95 -0.15 18.08
CA ASP A 229 12.80 1.29 18.23
C ASP A 229 11.49 1.82 17.59
N ALA A 230 10.41 1.02 17.60
CA ALA A 230 9.14 1.40 16.99
C ALA A 230 8.55 2.71 17.55
N GLY A 231 8.85 3.03 18.81
CA GLY A 231 8.49 4.30 19.44
C GLY A 231 9.12 5.53 18.78
N LEU A 232 10.27 5.39 18.11
CA LEU A 232 11.00 6.48 17.47
C LEU A 232 10.61 6.68 15.99
N LEU A 233 9.58 6.00 15.51
CA LEU A 233 9.19 6.04 14.10
C LEU A 233 8.35 7.25 13.74
N ALA A 234 8.78 7.94 12.67
CA ALA A 234 7.96 8.91 11.95
C ALA A 234 6.67 8.27 11.37
N ALA A 235 5.67 9.10 11.09
CA ALA A 235 4.34 8.66 10.66
C ALA A 235 4.36 7.62 9.52
N GLY A 236 5.09 7.90 8.43
CA GLY A 236 5.17 6.99 7.28
C GLY A 236 5.70 5.60 7.63
N ALA A 237 6.71 5.52 8.50
CA ALA A 237 7.27 4.24 8.95
C ALA A 237 6.32 3.48 9.88
N ARG A 238 5.51 4.19 10.69
CA ARG A 238 4.44 3.58 11.50
C ARG A 238 3.32 3.03 10.64
N ILE A 239 2.88 3.78 9.63
CA ILE A 239 1.88 3.32 8.65
C ILE A 239 2.38 2.04 7.96
N GLU A 240 3.63 2.04 7.49
CA GLU A 240 4.19 0.88 6.80
C GLU A 240 4.25 -0.36 7.71
N LEU A 241 4.71 -0.19 8.95
CA LEU A 241 4.76 -1.24 9.97
C LEU A 241 3.37 -1.79 10.29
N ALA A 242 2.40 -0.91 10.54
CA ALA A 242 1.03 -1.30 10.86
C ALA A 242 0.38 -2.08 9.70
N LEU A 243 0.59 -1.69 8.43
CA LEU A 243 0.10 -2.46 7.28
C LEU A 243 0.67 -3.88 7.23
N VAL A 244 1.96 -4.03 7.47
CA VAL A 244 2.62 -5.35 7.44
C VAL A 244 2.11 -6.24 8.58
N LEU A 245 1.90 -5.67 9.77
CA LEU A 245 1.30 -6.37 10.89
C LEU A 245 -0.18 -6.70 10.65
N ALA A 246 -0.91 -5.85 9.92
CA ALA A 246 -2.27 -6.15 9.48
C ALA A 246 -2.33 -7.43 8.66
N ASP A 247 -1.31 -7.73 7.85
CA ASP A 247 -1.28 -8.90 6.96
C ASP A 247 -0.70 -10.15 7.63
N LYS A 248 0.39 -10.02 8.41
CA LYS A 248 1.15 -11.15 8.96
C LYS A 248 1.37 -11.12 10.48
N GLY A 249 0.98 -10.04 11.16
CA GLY A 249 1.11 -9.92 12.61
C GLY A 249 0.21 -10.87 13.38
N ASP A 250 0.36 -10.88 14.68
CA ASP A 250 -0.40 -11.74 15.58
C ASP A 250 -0.82 -10.96 16.85
N LYS A 251 -1.45 -11.66 17.81
CA LYS A 251 -1.98 -11.01 19.03
C LYS A 251 -0.91 -10.34 19.89
N THR A 252 0.35 -10.75 19.77
CA THR A 252 1.48 -10.13 20.49
C THR A 252 1.80 -8.73 19.97
N ASP A 253 1.34 -8.38 18.77
CA ASP A 253 1.56 -7.06 18.16
C ASP A 253 0.49 -6.03 18.56
N LEU A 254 -0.62 -6.47 19.17
CA LEU A 254 -1.74 -5.60 19.54
C LEU A 254 -1.34 -4.46 20.48
N PRO A 255 -0.47 -4.64 21.50
CA PRO A 255 -0.05 -3.52 22.36
C PRO A 255 0.65 -2.40 21.57
N LEU A 256 1.53 -2.77 20.62
CA LEU A 256 2.22 -1.80 19.77
C LEU A 256 1.22 -1.02 18.90
N LEU A 257 0.30 -1.74 18.25
CA LEU A 257 -0.72 -1.12 17.40
C LEU A 257 -1.70 -0.26 18.20
N GLN A 258 -2.03 -0.66 19.43
CA GLN A 258 -2.84 0.15 20.34
C GLN A 258 -2.14 1.46 20.68
N GLY A 259 -0.83 1.42 20.97
CA GLY A 259 -0.03 2.63 21.16
C GLY A 259 -0.07 3.54 19.93
N MET A 260 0.00 2.98 18.71
CA MET A 260 -0.13 3.79 17.48
C MET A 260 -1.54 4.39 17.31
N LEU A 261 -2.60 3.64 17.64
CA LEU A 261 -3.98 4.11 17.62
C LEU A 261 -4.20 5.28 18.60
N GLU A 262 -3.47 5.30 19.72
CA GLU A 262 -3.53 6.36 20.73
C GLU A 262 -2.52 7.50 20.47
N ASN A 263 -1.75 7.43 19.38
CA ASN A 263 -0.58 8.28 19.10
C ASN A 263 0.47 8.29 20.23
N ALA A 264 0.61 7.19 20.97
CA ALA A 264 1.67 7.05 21.96
C ALA A 264 3.05 7.22 21.30
N GLU A 265 3.95 7.88 22.02
CA GLU A 265 5.33 8.14 21.60
C GLU A 265 5.45 8.92 20.28
N SER A 266 4.43 9.71 19.90
CA SER A 266 4.45 10.52 18.66
C SER A 266 5.17 11.87 18.80
N LYS A 267 5.39 12.35 20.03
CA LYS A 267 5.94 13.68 20.31
C LYS A 267 7.30 13.89 19.63
N GLY A 268 7.38 14.93 18.79
CA GLY A 268 8.59 15.24 18.02
C GLY A 268 8.78 14.40 16.75
N LEU A 269 7.87 13.47 16.44
CA LEU A 269 7.89 12.64 15.23
C LEU A 269 6.78 13.03 14.25
N TYR A 270 5.58 13.32 14.77
CA TYR A 270 4.45 13.90 14.05
C TYR A 270 3.38 14.38 15.04
N GLU A 271 2.54 15.31 14.60
CA GLU A 271 1.48 15.87 15.44
C GLU A 271 0.20 15.02 15.39
N PRO A 272 -0.35 14.57 16.53
CA PRO A 272 -1.53 13.70 16.59
C PRO A 272 -2.76 14.22 15.84
N ASN A 273 -2.99 15.54 15.86
CA ASN A 273 -4.18 16.19 15.31
C ASN A 273 -4.00 16.66 13.85
N THR A 274 -3.10 16.01 13.11
CA THR A 274 -2.86 16.30 11.69
C THR A 274 -3.36 15.16 10.79
N PRO A 275 -3.48 15.37 9.46
CA PRO A 275 -3.77 14.29 8.53
C PRO A 275 -2.80 13.10 8.66
N LEU A 276 -1.51 13.35 8.92
CA LEU A 276 -0.52 12.29 9.15
C LEU A 276 -0.82 11.48 10.42
N GLY A 277 -1.17 12.15 11.53
CA GLY A 277 -1.57 11.47 12.76
C GLY A 277 -2.85 10.66 12.58
N ALA A 278 -3.82 11.19 11.84
CA ALA A 278 -5.05 10.47 11.49
C ALA A 278 -4.78 9.23 10.62
N ASP A 279 -3.84 9.32 9.67
CA ASP A 279 -3.46 8.20 8.82
C ASP A 279 -2.78 7.08 9.62
N VAL A 280 -1.86 7.43 10.53
CA VAL A 280 -1.25 6.45 11.47
C VAL A 280 -2.32 5.72 12.27
N ARG A 281 -3.28 6.45 12.85
CA ARG A 281 -4.37 5.85 13.62
C ARG A 281 -5.28 4.97 12.78
N ALA A 282 -5.63 5.41 11.58
CA ALA A 282 -6.45 4.64 10.65
C ALA A 282 -5.78 3.32 10.29
N THR A 283 -4.49 3.35 9.97
CA THR A 283 -3.73 2.14 9.64
C THR A 283 -3.60 1.21 10.84
N ALA A 284 -3.33 1.75 12.04
CA ALA A 284 -3.27 0.96 13.27
C ALA A 284 -4.62 0.30 13.59
N ALA A 285 -5.72 1.04 13.45
CA ALA A 285 -7.07 0.52 13.61
C ALA A 285 -7.36 -0.63 12.63
N TYR A 286 -7.02 -0.46 11.35
CA TYR A 286 -7.14 -1.53 10.35
C TYR A 286 -6.35 -2.78 10.76
N ALA A 287 -5.10 -2.61 11.21
CA ALA A 287 -4.26 -3.72 11.63
C ALA A 287 -4.81 -4.49 12.83
N ILE A 288 -5.29 -3.76 13.85
CA ILE A 288 -5.96 -4.34 15.03
C ILE A 288 -7.16 -5.18 14.60
N LEU A 289 -8.04 -4.63 13.77
CA LEU A 289 -9.24 -5.32 13.29
C LEU A 289 -8.89 -6.58 12.50
N LYS A 290 -7.86 -6.53 11.66
CA LYS A 290 -7.38 -7.69 10.90
C LYS A 290 -6.84 -8.79 11.80
N ILE A 291 -6.05 -8.45 12.82
CA ILE A 291 -5.49 -9.42 13.77
C ILE A 291 -6.58 -10.04 14.63
N ILE A 292 -7.55 -9.25 15.12
CA ILE A 292 -8.66 -9.76 15.95
C ILE A 292 -9.54 -10.72 15.15
N LYS A 293 -9.83 -10.41 13.88
CA LYS A 293 -10.67 -11.25 13.01
C LYS A 293 -9.92 -12.48 12.43
N ARG A 294 -8.59 -12.54 12.57
CA ARG A 294 -7.78 -13.69 12.15
C ARG A 294 -8.00 -14.84 13.15
N LYS A 295 -8.68 -15.88 12.68
CA LYS A 295 -8.91 -17.12 13.44
C LYS A 295 -7.60 -17.88 13.65
#